data_AF-A0A377Z277-F1
#
_entry.id   AF-A0A377Z277-F1
#
_cell.length_a   1.000
_cell.length_b   1.000
_cell.length_c   1.000
_cell.angle_alpha   90.00
_cell.angle_beta   90.00
_cell.angle_gamma   90.00
#
_symmetry.space_group_name_H-M   'P 1'
#
loop_
_entity.id
_entity.type
_entity.pdbx_description
1 polymer ?
#
loop_
_entity_poly.entity_id
_entity_poly.type
_entity_poly.pdbx_seq_one_letter_code
_entity_poly.pdbx_strand_id
1 'polypeptide(L)'
;MYDDANRLPRDVALELWTAGSAWFSSEQGKKGRLAAGQLADLVVLSKDYFSVAEEEIKGIESVLTVVDGKVVYGAGHFSPLAPPPIPVLPEWSPVVKVPGHYRSAPPVTAKIGAMVQMHQCYGSCGVHGHQHDIARKSSIPVSDEQAFWGVLGCSCFAF
;
A
#
# COMPACT_ATOMS: atom_id res chain seq x y z
N MET A 1 22.82 -24.62 -5.75
CA MET A 1 23.90 -24.21 -4.83
C MET A 1 23.50 -24.29 -3.35
N TYR A 2 22.23 -24.53 -3.00
CA TYR A 2 21.82 -25.14 -1.73
C TYR A 2 20.58 -26.00 -1.98
N ASP A 3 20.51 -27.18 -1.38
CA ASP A 3 19.31 -28.02 -1.43
C ASP A 3 18.16 -27.35 -0.68
N ASP A 4 16.91 -27.63 -1.05
CA ASP A 4 15.72 -27.01 -0.44
C ASP A 4 15.67 -27.22 1.09
N ALA A 5 16.25 -28.32 1.57
CA ALA A 5 16.39 -28.62 3.00
C ALA A 5 17.28 -27.62 3.78
N ASN A 6 18.14 -26.86 3.09
CA ASN A 6 19.04 -25.87 3.69
C ASN A 6 18.51 -24.43 3.55
N ARG A 7 17.26 -24.26 3.12
CA ARG A 7 16.61 -22.94 3.00
C ARG A 7 15.77 -22.65 4.23
N LEU A 8 15.82 -21.41 4.68
CA LEU A 8 14.97 -20.96 5.77
C LEU A 8 13.55 -20.65 5.25
N PRO A 9 12.51 -20.92 6.05
CA PRO A 9 11.18 -20.38 5.82
C PRO A 9 11.20 -18.85 5.74
N ARG A 10 10.31 -18.25 4.95
CA ARG A 10 10.30 -16.80 4.71
C ARG A 10 10.03 -15.98 5.97
N ASP A 11 9.12 -16.44 6.81
CA ASP A 11 8.82 -15.84 8.11
C ASP A 11 10.04 -15.85 9.03
N VAL A 12 10.75 -16.99 9.09
CA VAL A 12 12.00 -17.11 9.87
C VAL A 12 13.08 -16.19 9.30
N ALA A 13 13.25 -16.16 7.98
CA ALA A 13 14.21 -15.27 7.33
C ALA A 13 13.88 -13.80 7.63
N LEU A 14 12.62 -13.39 7.51
CA LEU A 14 12.17 -12.02 7.81
C LEU A 14 12.40 -11.67 9.29
N GLU A 15 12.12 -12.60 10.20
CA GLU A 15 12.36 -12.39 11.63
C GLU A 15 13.85 -12.18 11.91
N LEU A 16 14.74 -13.00 11.34
CA LEU A 16 16.19 -12.86 11.52
C LEU A 16 16.70 -11.51 11.02
N TRP A 17 16.18 -11.02 9.89
CA TRP A 17 16.56 -9.71 9.34
C TRP A 17 15.99 -8.53 10.12
N THR A 18 14.92 -8.71 10.91
CA THR A 18 14.25 -7.65 11.66
C THR A 18 14.44 -7.79 13.17
N ALA A 19 13.58 -8.53 13.87
CA ALA A 19 13.63 -8.68 15.32
C ALA A 19 14.88 -9.44 15.80
N GLY A 20 15.34 -10.45 15.05
CA GLY A 20 16.49 -11.27 15.39
C GLY A 20 17.81 -10.48 15.38
N SER A 21 17.93 -9.50 14.48
CA SER A 21 19.13 -8.64 14.38
C SER A 21 19.13 -7.48 15.38
N ALA A 22 17.98 -7.13 15.97
CA ALA A 22 17.88 -6.06 16.97
C ALA A 22 18.77 -6.31 18.20
N TRP A 23 19.12 -7.58 18.47
CA TRP A 23 20.05 -7.89 19.55
C TRP A 23 21.41 -7.23 19.41
N PHE A 24 21.92 -7.13 18.19
CA PHE A 24 23.23 -6.58 17.90
C PHE A 24 23.36 -5.11 18.35
N SER A 25 22.25 -4.38 18.43
CA SER A 25 22.19 -2.96 18.81
C SER A 25 21.70 -2.75 20.25
N SER A 26 21.47 -3.81 21.04
CA SER A 26 20.79 -3.71 22.35
C SER A 26 19.40 -3.05 22.29
N GLU A 27 18.69 -3.27 21.18
CA GLU A 27 17.36 -2.71 20.89
C GLU A 27 16.28 -3.80 20.80
N GLN A 28 16.55 -4.95 21.42
CA GLN A 28 15.58 -6.03 21.56
C GLN A 28 14.33 -5.50 22.26
N GLY A 29 13.15 -5.84 21.72
CA GLY A 29 11.88 -5.37 22.26
C GLY A 29 11.57 -3.88 22.00
N LYS A 30 12.50 -3.11 21.42
CA LYS A 30 12.26 -1.72 20.98
C LYS A 30 11.98 -1.60 19.49
N LYS A 31 12.58 -2.45 18.66
CA LYS A 31 12.38 -2.44 17.21
C LYS A 31 12.34 -3.85 16.62
N GLY A 32 12.01 -3.92 15.33
CA GLY A 32 12.03 -5.14 14.54
C GLY A 32 10.70 -5.90 14.50
N ARG A 33 9.66 -5.42 15.20
CA ARG A 33 8.29 -5.91 15.08
C ARG A 33 7.29 -4.77 14.99
N LEU A 34 6.21 -4.99 14.26
CA LEU A 34 5.04 -4.11 14.29
C LEU A 34 4.20 -4.44 15.52
N ALA A 35 4.52 -3.83 16.65
CA ALA A 35 3.86 -4.07 17.93
C ALA A 35 3.79 -2.79 18.77
N ALA A 36 2.74 -2.67 19.58
CA ALA A 36 2.59 -1.54 20.50
C ALA A 36 3.79 -1.46 21.47
N GLY A 37 4.29 -0.25 21.68
CA GLY A 37 5.47 0.01 22.53
C GLY A 37 6.82 -0.11 21.80
N GLN A 38 6.85 -0.50 20.53
CA GLN A 38 8.04 -0.44 19.69
C GLN A 38 8.11 0.85 18.86
N LEU A 39 9.30 1.16 18.35
CA LEU A 39 9.52 2.27 17.43
C LEU A 39 8.63 2.14 16.20
N ALA A 40 8.15 3.28 15.70
CA ALA A 40 7.35 3.36 14.48
C ALA A 40 8.26 3.33 13.23
N ASP A 41 9.09 2.30 13.14
CA ASP A 41 9.98 2.01 12.02
C ASP A 41 9.34 0.96 11.11
N LEU A 42 8.95 1.36 9.90
CA LEU A 42 8.31 0.44 8.95
C LEU A 42 8.64 0.78 7.50
N VAL A 43 8.47 -0.23 6.65
CA VAL A 43 8.57 -0.10 5.20
C VAL A 43 7.33 -0.68 4.53
N VAL A 44 6.92 -0.05 3.43
CA VAL A 44 5.93 -0.62 2.51
C VAL A 44 6.69 -1.12 1.30
N LEU A 45 6.54 -2.41 0.98
CA LEU A 45 7.26 -3.08 -0.10
C LEU A 45 6.50 -2.97 -1.42
N SER A 46 7.23 -2.97 -2.54
CA SER A 46 6.65 -2.91 -3.89
C SER A 46 5.91 -4.19 -4.30
N LYS A 47 6.19 -5.32 -3.63
CA LYS A 47 5.53 -6.61 -3.80
C LYS A 47 5.38 -7.31 -2.46
N ASP A 48 4.47 -8.28 -2.41
CA ASP A 48 4.30 -9.14 -1.23
C ASP A 48 5.44 -10.16 -1.14
N TYR A 49 6.29 -9.98 -0.13
CA TYR A 49 7.42 -10.86 0.15
C TYR A 49 7.00 -12.32 0.38
N PHE A 50 5.79 -12.60 0.85
CA PHE A 50 5.38 -13.98 1.14
C PHE A 50 4.87 -14.74 -0.09
N SER A 51 4.41 -14.03 -1.12
CA SER A 51 3.75 -14.65 -2.27
C SER A 51 4.58 -14.65 -3.56
N VAL A 52 5.56 -13.75 -3.70
CA VAL A 52 6.35 -13.65 -4.94
C VAL A 52 7.27 -14.86 -5.16
N ALA A 53 7.54 -15.17 -6.42
CA ALA A 53 8.55 -16.17 -6.78
C ALA A 53 9.92 -15.79 -6.18
N GLU A 54 10.74 -16.79 -5.85
CA GLU A 54 12.03 -16.58 -5.17
C GLU A 54 12.94 -15.61 -5.93
N GLU A 55 13.01 -15.74 -7.26
CA GLU A 55 13.85 -14.85 -8.07
C GLU A 55 13.35 -13.42 -8.17
N GLU A 56 12.10 -13.16 -7.79
CA GLU A 56 11.55 -11.81 -7.76
C GLU A 56 11.85 -11.09 -6.44
N ILE A 57 12.27 -11.81 -5.39
CA ILE A 57 12.60 -11.21 -4.08
C ILE A 57 13.67 -10.12 -4.23
N LYS A 58 14.69 -10.36 -5.06
CA LYS A 58 15.80 -9.40 -5.31
C LYS A 58 15.34 -8.09 -5.97
N GLY A 59 14.14 -8.08 -6.55
CA GLY A 59 13.54 -6.91 -7.18
C GLY A 59 12.54 -6.17 -6.30
N ILE A 60 12.33 -6.61 -5.05
CA ILE A 60 11.47 -5.89 -4.10
C ILE A 60 12.19 -4.62 -3.65
N GLU A 61 11.48 -3.49 -3.70
CA GLU A 61 11.96 -2.18 -3.26
C GLU A 61 11.02 -1.63 -2.17
N SER A 62 11.51 -0.75 -1.31
CA SER A 62 10.65 0.06 -0.45
C SER A 62 10.00 1.17 -1.28
N VAL A 63 8.67 1.33 -1.19
CA VAL A 63 7.93 2.44 -1.78
C VAL A 63 7.57 3.53 -0.76
N LEU A 64 7.66 3.22 0.53
CA LEU A 64 7.51 4.14 1.66
C LEU A 64 8.41 3.64 2.79
N THR A 65 9.24 4.51 3.35
CA THR A 65 10.01 4.22 4.57
C THR A 65 9.66 5.25 5.63
N VAL A 66 9.28 4.76 6.80
CA VAL A 66 8.99 5.54 8.00
C VAL A 66 10.02 5.18 9.06
N VAL A 67 10.63 6.18 9.66
CA VAL A 67 11.60 6.04 10.77
C VAL A 67 11.16 6.95 11.89
N ASP A 68 11.04 6.41 13.11
CA ASP A 68 10.57 7.14 14.29
C ASP A 68 9.25 7.90 14.03
N GLY A 69 8.33 7.25 13.29
CA GLY A 69 7.04 7.84 12.92
C GLY A 69 7.09 8.94 11.85
N LYS A 70 8.26 9.23 11.27
CA LYS A 70 8.44 10.24 10.22
C LYS A 70 8.69 9.58 8.87
N VAL A 71 8.02 10.07 7.83
CA VAL A 71 8.29 9.63 6.46
C VAL A 71 9.66 10.16 6.04
N VAL A 72 10.59 9.25 5.73
CA VAL A 72 11.96 9.59 5.29
C VAL A 72 12.20 9.23 3.82
N TYR A 73 11.33 8.40 3.24
CA TYR A 73 11.38 8.04 1.84
C TYR A 73 9.97 7.76 1.32
N GLY A 74 9.67 8.20 0.10
CA GLY A 74 8.43 7.89 -0.59
C GLY A 74 8.65 7.85 -2.10
N ALA A 75 8.02 6.89 -2.77
CA ALA A 75 8.08 6.73 -4.21
C ALA A 75 6.71 6.38 -4.79
N GLY A 76 6.51 6.61 -6.09
CA GLY A 76 5.24 6.37 -6.77
C GLY A 76 4.11 7.18 -6.10
N HIS A 77 3.08 6.50 -5.60
CA HIS A 77 1.96 7.11 -4.89
C HIS A 77 2.37 7.86 -3.60
N PHE A 78 3.45 7.45 -2.94
CA PHE A 78 3.93 8.08 -1.71
C PHE A 78 4.89 9.25 -1.94
N SER A 79 5.21 9.58 -3.21
CA SER A 79 6.13 10.69 -3.53
C SER A 79 5.73 12.03 -2.89
N PRO A 80 4.43 12.41 -2.79
CA PRO A 80 4.04 13.66 -2.13
C PRO A 80 4.35 13.72 -0.63
N LEU A 81 4.58 12.56 0.01
CA LEU A 81 4.91 12.48 1.44
C LEU A 81 6.43 12.46 1.69
N ALA A 82 7.24 12.29 0.63
CA ALA A 82 8.68 12.17 0.76
C ALA A 82 9.30 13.52 1.17
N PRO A 83 10.39 13.51 1.97
CA PRO A 83 11.19 14.70 2.18
C PRO A 83 11.80 15.18 0.85
N PRO A 84 12.22 16.46 0.77
CA PRO A 84 12.88 16.98 -0.42
C PRO A 84 14.13 16.17 -0.76
N PRO A 85 14.44 15.99 -2.06
CA PRO A 85 15.59 15.21 -2.48
C PRO A 85 16.90 15.85 -1.98
N ILE A 86 17.82 15.01 -1.52
CA ILE A 86 19.15 15.45 -1.11
C ILE A 86 19.92 15.89 -2.37
N PRO A 87 20.56 17.06 -2.37
CA PRO A 87 21.36 17.50 -3.51
C PRO A 87 22.53 16.56 -3.74
N VAL A 88 22.74 16.16 -5.00
CA VAL A 88 23.89 15.35 -5.39
C VAL A 88 25.11 16.25 -5.47
N LEU A 89 26.17 15.87 -4.75
CA LEU A 89 27.46 16.57 -4.77
C LEU A 89 28.57 15.63 -5.24
N PRO A 90 29.54 16.11 -6.04
CA PRO A 90 29.59 17.44 -6.64
C PRO A 90 28.56 17.62 -7.78
N GLU A 91 28.24 18.88 -8.12
CA GLU A 91 27.22 19.24 -9.13
C GLU A 91 27.51 18.67 -10.53
N TRP A 92 28.77 18.39 -10.85
CA TRP A 92 29.16 17.80 -12.14
C TRP A 92 28.96 16.27 -12.20
N SER A 93 28.54 15.64 -11.09
CA SER A 93 28.39 14.18 -11.02
C SER A 93 27.41 13.67 -12.10
N PRO A 94 27.75 12.60 -12.85
CA PRO A 94 26.84 11.99 -13.81
C PRO A 94 25.49 11.56 -13.21
N VAL A 95 25.47 11.27 -11.90
CA VAL A 95 24.27 10.90 -11.14
C VAL A 95 23.21 12.01 -11.12
N VAL A 96 23.62 13.27 -11.33
CA VAL A 96 22.69 14.40 -11.49
C VAL A 96 21.80 14.23 -12.71
N LYS A 97 22.35 13.67 -13.80
CA LYS A 97 21.63 13.53 -15.09
C LYS A 97 21.02 12.14 -15.25
N VAL A 98 21.72 11.10 -14.83
CA VAL A 98 21.31 9.71 -15.00
C VAL A 98 21.29 9.04 -13.64
N PRO A 99 20.11 8.69 -13.08
CA PRO A 99 20.05 7.93 -11.86
C PRO A 99 20.69 6.55 -12.09
N GLY A 100 21.84 6.31 -11.44
CA GLY A 100 22.76 5.21 -11.77
C GLY A 100 22.36 3.82 -11.28
N HIS A 101 21.18 3.65 -10.68
CA HIS A 101 20.76 2.37 -10.10
C HIS A 101 19.73 1.66 -10.98
N TYR A 102 20.01 0.40 -11.33
CA TYR A 102 19.06 -0.49 -11.98
C TYR A 102 17.84 -0.73 -11.08
N ARG A 103 16.64 -0.62 -11.65
CA ARG A 103 15.38 -0.94 -10.97
C ARG A 103 14.61 -1.98 -11.77
N SER A 104 14.41 -3.16 -11.18
CA SER A 104 13.64 -4.23 -11.82
C SER A 104 12.14 -3.94 -11.85
N ALA A 105 11.64 -3.19 -10.86
CA ALA A 105 10.24 -2.79 -10.75
C ALA A 105 10.17 -1.30 -10.37
N PRO A 106 10.33 -0.37 -11.34
CA PRO A 106 10.24 1.05 -11.05
C PRO A 106 8.88 1.36 -10.42
N PRO A 107 8.83 2.24 -9.40
CA PRO A 107 7.58 2.60 -8.74
C PRO A 107 6.67 3.29 -9.74
N VAL A 108 5.74 2.53 -10.29
CA VAL A 108 4.68 3.04 -11.15
C VAL A 108 3.72 3.83 -10.27
N THR A 109 3.24 4.96 -10.79
CA THR A 109 2.03 5.62 -10.31
C THR A 109 0.82 4.76 -10.69
N ALA A 110 0.82 3.50 -10.28
CA ALA A 110 -0.40 2.72 -10.27
C ALA A 110 -1.30 3.43 -9.27
N LYS A 111 -2.49 3.82 -9.73
CA LYS A 111 -3.60 4.05 -8.79
C LYS A 111 -3.67 2.76 -8.01
N ILE A 112 -3.19 2.76 -6.76
CA ILE A 112 -3.62 1.76 -5.81
C ILE A 112 -5.11 1.96 -5.84
N GLY A 113 -5.81 1.12 -6.60
CA GLY A 113 -7.22 0.95 -6.42
C GLY A 113 -7.27 0.60 -4.94
N ALA A 114 -7.66 1.57 -4.12
CA ALA A 114 -8.26 1.25 -2.86
C ALA A 114 -9.33 0.26 -3.28
N MET A 115 -9.06 -1.02 -3.07
CA MET A 115 -10.13 -1.94 -2.78
C MET A 115 -10.75 -1.28 -1.57
N VAL A 116 -11.76 -0.44 -1.84
CA VAL A 116 -12.74 -0.06 -0.85
C VAL A 116 -13.35 -1.40 -0.52
N GLN A 117 -12.72 -2.07 0.44
CA GLN A 117 -13.28 -3.19 1.13
C GLN A 117 -14.59 -2.62 1.64
N MET A 118 -15.69 -3.00 0.96
CA MET A 118 -17.04 -2.62 1.34
C MET A 118 -17.14 -2.96 2.82
N HIS A 119 -17.08 -1.93 3.65
CA HIS A 119 -17.15 -2.10 5.09
C HIS A 119 -18.59 -2.53 5.34
N GLN A 120 -18.78 -3.83 5.54
CA GLN A 120 -20.04 -4.42 5.98
C GLN A 120 -20.26 -3.97 7.43
N CYS A 121 -20.74 -2.75 7.62
CA CYS A 121 -21.25 -2.31 8.91
C CYS A 121 -22.59 -3.01 9.14
N TYR A 122 -22.60 -4.07 9.95
CA TYR A 122 -23.80 -4.50 10.66
C TYR A 122 -24.08 -3.46 11.77
N GLY A 123 -24.77 -2.38 11.43
CA GLY A 123 -25.28 -1.39 12.40
C GLY A 123 -24.76 0.04 12.24
N SER A 124 -25.54 0.98 12.79
CA SER A 124 -25.33 2.43 12.70
C SER A 124 -24.24 2.91 13.66
N CYS A 125 -23.13 3.42 13.12
CA CYS A 125 -22.13 4.19 13.86
C CYS A 125 -22.48 5.69 13.77
N GLY A 126 -22.80 6.30 14.92
CA GLY A 126 -23.37 7.63 15.05
C GLY A 126 -22.37 8.77 15.10
N VAL A 127 -21.46 8.89 14.12
CA VAL A 127 -20.46 9.99 14.13
C VAL A 127 -20.53 10.92 12.91
N HIS A 128 -21.19 10.57 11.79
CA HIS A 128 -21.50 11.56 10.76
C HIS A 128 -22.86 11.32 10.11
N GLY A 129 -23.78 12.26 10.32
CA GLY A 129 -25.10 12.27 9.70
C GLY A 129 -25.01 12.57 8.21
N HIS A 130 -25.36 11.59 7.38
CA HIS A 130 -25.80 11.85 6.01
C HIS A 130 -27.24 11.33 5.89
N GLN A 131 -28.15 12.24 5.53
CA GLN A 131 -29.59 11.98 5.50
C GLN A 131 -29.96 11.02 4.36
N HIS A 132 -30.17 9.75 4.70
CA HIS A 132 -30.77 8.74 3.81
C HIS A 132 -32.30 8.83 3.72
N ASP A 133 -32.90 9.66 4.58
CA ASP A 133 -34.36 9.72 4.70
C ASP A 133 -35.02 10.23 3.42
N ILE A 134 -34.33 11.08 2.64
CA ILE A 134 -34.84 11.59 1.36
C ILE A 134 -34.89 10.47 0.30
N ALA A 135 -33.88 9.60 0.25
CA ALA A 135 -33.86 8.47 -0.69
C ALA A 135 -34.84 7.37 -0.27
N ARG A 136 -34.90 7.03 1.03
CA ARG A 136 -35.75 5.94 1.55
C ARG A 136 -37.24 6.28 1.63
N LYS A 137 -37.60 7.55 1.80
CA LYS A 137 -39.00 8.00 1.86
C LYS A 137 -39.51 8.55 0.52
N SER A 138 -38.68 8.55 -0.53
CA SER A 138 -39.15 8.89 -1.87
C SER A 138 -40.16 7.83 -2.31
N SER A 139 -41.36 8.26 -2.68
CA SER A 139 -42.46 7.38 -3.11
C SER A 139 -42.32 6.97 -4.59
N ILE A 140 -41.09 6.77 -5.06
CA ILE A 140 -40.83 6.38 -6.44
C ILE A 140 -40.96 4.85 -6.51
N PRO A 141 -41.91 4.32 -7.31
CA PRO A 141 -42.17 2.89 -7.36
C PRO A 141 -41.05 2.20 -8.15
N VAL A 142 -40.03 1.71 -7.45
CA VAL A 142 -38.87 1.02 -8.04
C VAL A 142 -39.11 -0.47 -8.34
N SER A 143 -40.32 -0.97 -8.10
CA SER A 143 -40.72 -2.35 -8.41
C SER A 143 -41.50 -2.49 -9.72
N ASP A 144 -41.79 -1.38 -10.41
CA ASP A 144 -42.43 -1.38 -11.72
C ASP A 144 -41.41 -0.90 -12.76
N GLU A 145 -40.81 -1.85 -13.47
CA GLU A 145 -39.79 -1.57 -14.47
C GLU A 145 -40.36 -0.78 -15.70
N GLN A 146 -41.68 -0.70 -15.88
CA GLN A 146 -42.28 0.14 -16.92
C GLN A 146 -42.50 1.60 -16.48
N ALA A 147 -42.59 1.87 -15.18
CA ALA A 147 -42.78 3.22 -14.67
C ALA A 147 -41.50 4.08 -14.78
N PHE A 148 -40.33 3.44 -14.69
CA PHE A 148 -39.05 4.18 -14.71
C PHE A 148 -38.68 4.71 -16.11
N TRP A 149 -39.17 4.11 -17.20
CA TRP A 149 -38.90 4.55 -18.59
C TRP A 149 -40.15 4.83 -19.45
N GLY A 150 -41.35 4.91 -18.85
CA GLY A 150 -42.61 5.17 -19.54
C GLY A 150 -42.99 6.65 -19.76
N VAL A 151 -42.20 7.62 -19.28
CA VAL A 151 -42.53 9.06 -19.42
C VAL A 151 -41.86 9.75 -20.62
N LEU A 152 -40.85 9.16 -21.26
CA LEU A 152 -40.50 9.52 -22.64
C LEU A 152 -39.99 8.26 -23.35
N GLY A 153 -40.89 7.65 -24.12
CA GLY A 153 -40.79 6.29 -24.63
C GLY A 153 -39.52 5.94 -25.40
N CYS A 154 -39.11 4.68 -25.16
CA CYS A 154 -38.42 3.74 -26.04
C CYS A 154 -36.95 4.00 -26.40
N SER A 155 -36.14 3.60 -25.41
CA SER A 155 -34.89 2.82 -25.42
C SER A 155 -34.44 2.02 -26.65
N CYS A 156 -33.10 1.91 -26.71
CA CYS A 156 -32.25 0.78 -27.16
C CYS A 156 -31.56 0.86 -28.54
N PHE A 157 -30.36 1.45 -28.54
CA PHE A 157 -29.17 0.77 -29.06
C PHE A 157 -28.22 0.47 -27.88
N ALA A 158 -27.88 -0.81 -27.72
CA ALA A 158 -26.69 -1.27 -27.02
C ALA A 158 -25.87 -2.08 -28.04
N PHE A 159 -24.60 -1.71 -28.17
CA PHE A 159 -23.46 -2.61 -28.31
C PHE A 159 -22.48 -2.24 -27.20
#